data_AF-A0A7V8BKI2-F1
#
_entry.id   AF-A0A7V8BKI2-F1
#
_cell.length_a   1.000
_cell.length_b   1.000
_cell.length_c   1.000
_cell.angle_alpha   90.00
_cell.angle_beta   90.00
_cell.angle_gamma   90.00
#
_symmetry.space_group_name_H-M   'P 1'
#
loop_
_entity.id
_entity.type
_entity.pdbx_description
1 polymer ?
#
loop_
_entity_poly.entity_id
_entity_poly.type
_entity_poly.pdbx_seq_one_letter_code
_entity_poly.pdbx_strand_id
1 'polypeptide(L)'
;MSWHLLVLSLPTENATARMRAWRALKAAGAAVLRDGVYLLPAADAHAAALRAVADDVRANGGDAQVFAAAPHDGADHAALFSRGSEFGALLAEIGN
;
A
#
# COMPACT_ATOMS: atom_id res chain seq x y z
N MET A 1 10.63 -2.07 -13.14
CA MET A 1 9.29 -2.35 -12.58
C MET A 1 8.56 -1.03 -12.39
N SER A 2 7.28 -0.93 -12.77
CA SER A 2 6.44 0.25 -12.50
C SER A 2 5.62 0.05 -11.22
N TRP A 3 5.29 1.15 -10.56
CA TRP A 3 4.61 1.15 -9.27
C TRP A 3 3.50 2.20 -9.22
N HIS A 4 2.57 2.03 -8.29
CA HIS A 4 1.66 3.08 -7.86
C HIS A 4 2.00 3.50 -6.42
N LEU A 5 2.11 4.81 -6.23
CA LEU A 5 2.38 5.44 -4.95
C LEU A 5 1.16 6.23 -4.51
N LEU A 6 0.75 6.06 -3.26
CA LEU A 6 -0.22 6.92 -2.59
C LEU A 6 0.51 7.71 -1.49
N VAL A 7 0.37 9.02 -1.54
CA VAL A 7 0.75 9.92 -0.44
C VAL A 7 -0.53 10.48 0.15
N LEU A 8 -0.72 10.34 1.45
CA LEU A 8 -1.91 10.82 2.15
C LEU A 8 -1.58 11.44 3.51
N SER A 9 -2.44 12.34 3.94
CA SER A 9 -2.47 12.90 5.29
C SER A 9 -3.92 13.04 5.74
N LEU A 10 -4.19 12.73 7.01
CA LEU A 10 -5.50 12.89 7.63
C LEU A 10 -5.37 13.64 8.96
N PRO A 11 -6.31 14.55 9.29
CA PRO A 11 -6.38 15.17 10.61
C PRO A 11 -6.43 14.11 11.72
N THR A 12 -5.70 14.34 12.81
CA THR A 12 -5.59 13.39 13.93
C THR A 12 -6.91 13.13 14.63
N GLU A 13 -7.83 14.09 14.60
CA GLU A 13 -9.19 14.02 15.14
C GLU A 13 -10.10 13.02 14.40
N ASN A 14 -9.80 12.68 13.14
CA ASN A 14 -10.61 11.76 12.34
C ASN A 14 -10.10 10.30 12.43
N ALA A 15 -10.13 9.75 13.65
CA ALA A 15 -9.63 8.40 13.95
C ALA A 15 -10.33 7.30 13.12
N THR A 16 -11.64 7.44 12.88
CA THR A 16 -12.42 6.48 12.08
C THR A 16 -11.97 6.46 10.62
N ALA A 17 -11.79 7.62 9.98
CA ALA A 17 -11.30 7.69 8.60
C ALA A 17 -9.89 7.11 8.48
N ARG A 18 -9.00 7.42 9.43
CA ARG A 18 -7.63 6.85 9.47
C ARG A 18 -7.66 5.33 9.53
N MET A 19 -8.46 4.77 10.44
CA MET A 19 -8.60 3.32 10.59
C MET A 19 -9.19 2.66 9.34
N ARG A 20 -10.16 3.31 8.68
CA ARG A 20 -10.76 2.82 7.45
C ARG A 20 -9.74 2.82 6.30
N ALA A 21 -9.05 3.94 6.08
CA ALA A 21 -8.01 4.07 5.06
C ALA A 21 -6.90 3.02 5.27
N TRP A 22 -6.39 2.88 6.51
CA TRP A 22 -5.39 1.88 6.83
C TRP A 22 -5.86 0.44 6.56
N ARG A 23 -7.10 0.09 6.94
CA ARG A 23 -7.66 -1.24 6.67
C ARG A 23 -7.79 -1.51 5.18
N ALA A 24 -8.24 -0.53 4.40
CA ALA A 24 -8.35 -0.65 2.95
C ALA A 24 -6.97 -0.85 2.29
N LEU A 25 -5.96 -0.10 2.72
CA LEU A 25 -4.58 -0.23 2.23
C LEU A 25 -3.98 -1.60 2.57
N LYS A 26 -4.19 -2.07 3.81
CA LYS A 26 -3.75 -3.41 4.23
C LYS A 26 -4.45 -4.51 3.42
N ALA A 27 -5.75 -4.38 3.16
CA ALA A 27 -6.51 -5.34 2.35
C ALA A 27 -6.06 -5.35 0.88
N ALA A 28 -5.64 -4.20 0.34
CA ALA A 28 -5.06 -4.09 -1.00
C ALA A 28 -3.62 -4.65 -1.09
N GLY A 29 -3.02 -5.06 0.03
CA GLY A 29 -1.63 -5.54 0.06
C GLY A 29 -0.60 -4.43 -0.08
N ALA A 30 -0.94 -3.18 0.24
CA ALA A 30 -0.03 -2.06 0.09
C ALA A 30 1.15 -2.16 1.06
N ALA A 31 2.36 -2.00 0.53
CA ALA A 31 3.56 -1.86 1.35
C ALA A 31 3.61 -0.45 1.93
N VAL A 32 4.10 -0.32 3.17
CA VAL A 32 4.28 0.97 3.84
C VAL A 32 5.73 1.41 3.65
N LEU A 33 5.96 2.52 2.94
CA LEU A 33 7.30 3.09 2.80
C LEU A 33 7.64 4.01 3.98
N ARG A 34 6.66 4.78 4.42
CA ARG A 34 6.69 5.62 5.63
C ARG A 34 5.26 5.98 6.03
N ASP A 35 5.11 6.69 7.14
CA ASP A 35 3.79 7.20 7.55
C ASP A 35 3.16 8.05 6.43
N GLY A 36 1.91 7.73 6.08
CA GLY A 36 1.17 8.37 4.98
C GLY A 36 1.64 8.02 3.57
N VAL A 37 2.63 7.11 3.38
CA VAL A 37 3.15 6.79 2.04
C VAL A 37 3.11 5.28 1.79
N TYR A 38 2.37 4.90 0.76
CA TYR A 38 2.03 3.52 0.45
C TYR A 38 2.35 3.18 -0.99
N LEU A 39 2.84 1.96 -1.22
CA LEU A 39 3.28 1.49 -2.53
C LEU A 39 2.55 0.20 -2.92
N LEU A 40 2.20 0.08 -4.19
CA LEU A 40 1.71 -1.16 -4.82
C LEU A 40 2.40 -1.39 -6.17
N PRO A 41 2.59 -2.65 -6.61
CA PRO A 41 3.03 -2.95 -7.97
C PRO A 41 2.07 -2.35 -9.00
N ALA A 42 2.54 -1.96 -10.18
CA ALA A 42 1.64 -1.44 -11.21
C ALA A 42 0.64 -2.51 -11.67
N ALA A 43 -0.64 -2.23 -11.44
CA ALA A 43 -1.78 -2.98 -11.94
C ALA A 43 -3.02 -2.08 -11.84
N ASP A 44 -3.96 -2.20 -12.78
CA ASP A 44 -5.15 -1.34 -12.80
C ASP A 44 -5.99 -1.46 -11.53
N ALA A 45 -6.08 -2.67 -10.97
CA ALA A 45 -6.76 -2.93 -9.71
C ALA A 45 -6.10 -2.19 -8.52
N HIS A 46 -4.76 -2.15 -8.47
CA HIS A 46 -4.02 -1.42 -7.45
C HIS A 46 -4.21 0.09 -7.59
N ALA A 47 -4.16 0.62 -8.82
CA ALA A 47 -4.43 2.02 -9.08
C ALA A 47 -5.86 2.40 -8.67
N ALA A 48 -6.85 1.56 -8.96
CA ALA A 48 -8.23 1.76 -8.54
C ALA A 48 -8.38 1.75 -7.01
N ALA A 49 -7.74 0.79 -6.32
CA ALA A 49 -7.77 0.71 -4.87
C ALA A 49 -7.16 1.95 -4.19
N LEU A 50 -5.99 2.43 -4.65
CA LEU A 50 -5.36 3.62 -4.10
C LEU A 50 -6.18 4.89 -4.36
N ARG A 51 -6.79 5.01 -5.55
CA ARG A 51 -7.70 6.13 -5.86
C ARG A 51 -8.93 6.14 -4.96
N ALA A 52 -9.55 4.99 -4.72
CA ALA A 52 -10.70 4.89 -3.82
C ALA A 52 -10.35 5.33 -2.39
N VAL A 53 -9.17 4.94 -1.89
CA VAL A 53 -8.68 5.42 -0.59
C VAL A 53 -8.39 6.92 -0.63
N ALA A 54 -7.77 7.43 -1.68
CA ALA A 54 -7.49 8.86 -1.83
C ALA A 54 -8.79 9.70 -1.86
N ASP A 55 -9.84 9.20 -2.53
CA ASP A 55 -11.14 9.84 -2.59
C ASP A 55 -11.81 9.87 -1.20
N ASP A 56 -11.80 8.75 -0.47
CA ASP A 56 -12.34 8.70 0.90
C ASP A 56 -11.54 9.62 1.85
N VAL A 57 -10.22 9.64 1.75
CA VAL A 57 -9.36 10.56 2.54
C VAL A 57 -9.74 12.01 2.30
N ARG A 58 -9.85 12.42 1.03
CA ARG A 58 -10.22 13.80 0.65
C ARG A 58 -11.64 14.15 1.12
N ALA A 59 -12.59 13.22 1.00
CA ALA A 59 -13.96 13.42 1.48
C ALA A 59 -14.05 13.59 3.01
N ASN A 60 -13.05 13.09 3.75
CA ASN A 60 -12.98 13.17 5.20
C ASN A 60 -12.04 14.28 5.71
N GLY A 61 -11.71 15.26 4.87
CA GLY A 61 -10.91 16.44 5.23
C GLY A 61 -9.40 16.23 5.25
N GLY A 62 -8.91 15.12 4.68
CA GLY A 62 -7.49 14.88 4.45
C GLY A 62 -7.01 15.36 3.08
N ASP A 63 -5.71 15.18 2.82
CA ASP A 63 -5.10 15.35 1.51
C ASP A 63 -4.57 14.00 1.02
N ALA A 64 -4.71 13.74 -0.29
CA ALA A 64 -4.21 12.50 -0.88
C ALA A 64 -3.91 12.65 -2.37
N GLN A 65 -2.79 12.06 -2.81
CA GLN A 65 -2.33 12.07 -4.19
C GLN A 65 -1.84 10.68 -4.60
N VAL A 66 -2.20 10.26 -5.82
CA VAL A 66 -1.79 8.98 -6.40
C VAL A 66 -0.92 9.23 -7.62
N PHE A 67 0.21 8.55 -7.69
CA PHE A 67 1.19 8.69 -8.77
C PHE A 67 1.58 7.34 -9.34
N ALA A 68 1.94 7.33 -10.62
CA ALA A 68 2.84 6.30 -11.14
C ALA A 68 4.25 6.62 -10.65
N ALA A 69 4.99 5.61 -10.19
CA ALA A 69 6.34 5.76 -9.68
C ALA A 69 7.30 4.74 -10.31
N ALA A 70 8.56 5.16 -10.44
CA ALA A 70 9.68 4.33 -10.85
C ALA A 70 10.86 4.60 -9.89
N PRO A 71 11.54 3.58 -9.35
CA PRO A 71 12.71 3.77 -8.50
C PRO A 71 13.86 4.40 -9.30
N HIS A 72 14.60 5.34 -8.69
CA HIS A 72 15.71 6.01 -9.36
C HIS A 72 16.99 5.17 -9.46
N ASP A 73 17.26 4.35 -8.44
CA ASP A 73 18.49 3.58 -8.25
C ASP A 73 18.33 2.10 -8.64
N GLY A 74 17.20 1.73 -9.25
CA GLY A 74 16.86 0.34 -9.49
C GLY A 74 16.54 -0.44 -8.22
N ALA A 75 16.26 0.22 -7.09
CA ALA A 75 15.84 -0.43 -5.86
C ALA A 75 14.69 -1.40 -6.13
N ASP A 76 14.91 -2.66 -5.77
CA ASP A 76 13.92 -3.72 -5.94
C ASP A 76 12.93 -3.71 -4.78
N HIS A 77 11.83 -3.00 -4.99
CA HIS A 77 10.72 -2.99 -4.04
C HIS A 77 9.88 -4.27 -4.11
N ALA A 78 10.16 -5.21 -5.03
CA ALA A 78 9.40 -6.47 -5.13
C ALA A 78 9.58 -7.34 -3.89
N ALA A 79 10.73 -7.24 -3.21
CA ALA A 79 10.98 -7.93 -1.94
C ALA A 79 9.93 -7.60 -0.87
N LEU A 80 9.36 -6.38 -0.88
CA LEU A 80 8.29 -5.94 0.04
C LEU A 80 6.98 -6.74 -0.12
N PHE A 81 6.80 -7.38 -1.26
CA PHE A 81 5.60 -8.15 -1.61
C PHE A 81 5.89 -9.65 -1.70
N SER A 82 7.13 -10.07 -1.43
CA SER A 82 7.50 -11.48 -1.44
C SER A 82 7.00 -12.16 -0.17
N ARG A 83 6.28 -13.27 -0.33
CA ARG A 83 5.86 -14.16 0.78
C ARG A 83 6.69 -15.45 0.85
N GLY A 84 7.84 -15.46 0.17
CA GLY A 84 8.64 -16.68 -0.01
C GLY A 84 9.12 -17.29 1.31
N SER A 85 9.45 -16.47 2.31
CA SER A 85 9.85 -16.94 3.64
C SER A 85 8.70 -17.58 4.42
N GLU A 86 7.50 -17.01 4.35
CA GLU A 86 6.29 -17.54 4.99
C GLU A 86 5.90 -18.88 4.35
N PHE A 87 5.92 -18.98 3.02
CA PHE A 87 5.66 -20.24 2.32
C PHE A 87 6.75 -21.30 2.58
N GLY A 88 8.03 -20.88 2.67
CA GLY A 88 9.13 -21.78 2.99
C GLY A 88 9.00 -22.42 4.37
N ALA A 89 8.57 -21.64 5.37
CA ALA A 89 8.30 -22.16 6.72
C ALA A 89 7.14 -23.17 6.72
N LEU A 90 6.04 -22.86 6.02
CA LEU A 90 4.89 -23.77 5.89
C LEU A 90 5.26 -25.07 5.16
N LEU A 91 6.05 -24.98 4.09
CA LEU A 91 6.50 -26.17 3.34
C LEU A 91 7.45 -27.06 4.16
N ALA A 92 8.30 -26.47 4.99
CA ALA A 92 9.15 -27.22 5.92
C ALA A 92 8.33 -27.93 7.01
N GLU A 93 7.22 -27.34 7.46
CA GLU A 93 6.31 -27.93 8.44
C GLU A 93 5.47 -29.09 7.86
N ILE A 94 5.02 -28.98 6.61
CA ILE A 94 4.25 -30.03 5.92
C ILE A 94 5.13 -31.21 5.48
N GLY A 95 6.43 -30.96 5.23
CA GLY A 95 7.39 -31.97 4.77
C GLY A 95 7.97 -32.86 5.88
N ASN A 96 7.56 -32.68 7.14
CA ASN A 96 8.01 -33.43 8.32
C ASN A 96 6.86 -34.20 8.96
#